data_AF-A0A1Q7WYN6-F1
#
_entry.id   AF-A0A1Q7WYN6-F1
#
_cell.length_a   1.000
_cell.length_b   1.000
_cell.length_c   1.000
_cell.angle_alpha   90.00
_cell.angle_beta   90.00
_cell.angle_gamma   90.00
#
_symmetry.space_group_name_H-M   'P 1'
#
loop_
_entity.id
_entity.type
_entity.pdbx_description
1 polymer ?
#
loop_
_entity_poly.entity_id
_entity_poly.type
_entity_poly.pdbx_seq_one_letter_code
_entity_poly.pdbx_strand_id
1 'polypeptide(L)'
;LAMLALWAGGSMLLHWWQVTQDDWRYGRPRTFQTDAVVGHNDSAESPSHFIAINLNRHVEVIECPGGDCSHALIYLGPILFGDGEDVTPATVTFQDANGDGKPDMVIHIQDQRMVFLNENGKFRPAKPGEVKGTL
;
A
#
# COMPACT_ATOMS: atom_id res chain seq x y z
N LEU A 1 8.56 -23.51 34.09
CA LEU A 1 9.74 -23.37 33.19
C LEU A 1 9.52 -24.04 31.84
N ALA A 2 9.22 -25.34 31.77
CA ALA A 2 8.97 -26.03 30.49
C ALA A 2 7.86 -25.40 29.63
N MET A 3 6.72 -25.02 30.24
CA MET A 3 5.64 -24.33 29.52
C MET A 3 6.04 -22.97 28.98
N LEU A 4 6.87 -22.21 29.71
CA LEU A 4 7.39 -20.91 29.26
C LEU A 4 8.36 -21.09 28.10
N ALA A 5 9.22 -22.11 28.14
CA ALA A 5 10.13 -22.43 27.05
C ALA A 5 9.38 -22.90 25.79
N LEU A 6 8.34 -23.73 25.95
CA LEU A 6 7.45 -24.14 24.86
C LEU A 6 6.72 -22.96 24.25
N TRP A 7 6.17 -22.08 25.08
CA TRP A 7 5.48 -20.88 24.62
C TRP A 7 6.43 -19.93 23.87
N ALA A 8 7.62 -19.66 24.43
CA ALA A 8 8.61 -18.81 23.79
C ALA A 8 9.08 -19.41 22.46
N GLY A 9 9.44 -20.69 22.43
CA GLY A 9 9.84 -21.38 21.19
C GLY A 9 8.73 -21.38 20.14
N GLY A 10 7.49 -21.65 20.54
CA GLY A 10 6.33 -21.60 19.66
C GLY A 10 6.08 -20.21 19.07
N SER A 11 6.21 -19.15 19.88
CA SER A 11 6.05 -17.76 19.41
C SER A 11 7.11 -17.37 18.37
N MET A 12 8.37 -17.78 18.58
CA MET A 12 9.45 -17.55 17.62
C MET A 12 9.20 -18.27 16.30
N LEU A 13 8.70 -19.51 16.37
CA LEU A 13 8.38 -20.34 15.20
C LEU A 13 7.21 -19.76 14.40
N LEU A 14 6.16 -19.30 15.07
CA LEU A 14 5.02 -18.63 14.44
C LEU A 14 5.44 -17.31 13.77
N HIS A 15 6.26 -16.50 14.44
CA HIS A 15 6.79 -15.26 13.86
C HIS A 15 7.65 -15.53 12.63
N TRP A 16 8.58 -16.49 12.70
CA TRP A 16 9.39 -16.90 11.56
C TRP A 16 8.55 -17.41 10.38
N TRP A 17 7.51 -18.19 10.67
CA TRP A 17 6.58 -18.68 9.66
C TRP A 17 5.82 -17.54 8.97
N GLN A 18 5.28 -16.60 9.73
CA GLN A 18 4.57 -15.43 9.20
C GLN A 18 5.47 -14.64 8.25
N VAL A 19 6.70 -14.35 8.69
CA VAL A 19 7.68 -13.61 7.90
C VAL A 19 8.03 -14.35 6.61
N THR A 20 8.21 -15.67 6.66
CA THR A 20 8.53 -16.48 5.48
C THR A 20 7.37 -16.51 4.48
N GLN A 21 6.12 -16.63 4.97
CA GLN A 21 4.92 -16.56 4.13
C GLN A 21 4.80 -15.21 3.41
N ASP A 22 5.02 -14.14 4.15
CA ASP A 22 4.98 -12.80 3.59
C ASP A 22 6.12 -12.59 2.58
N ASP A 23 7.32 -13.10 2.86
CA ASP A 23 8.46 -13.01 1.94
C ASP A 23 8.16 -13.71 0.61
N TRP A 24 7.42 -14.82 0.63
CA TRP A 24 6.96 -15.49 -0.58
C TRP A 24 5.86 -14.71 -1.30
N ARG A 25 4.96 -14.04 -0.58
CA ARG A 25 3.84 -13.30 -1.15
C ARG A 25 4.24 -11.94 -1.73
N TYR A 26 5.15 -11.23 -1.07
CA TYR A 26 5.48 -9.83 -1.35
C TYR A 26 6.94 -9.61 -1.80
N GLY A 27 7.81 -10.60 -1.64
CA GLY A 27 9.25 -10.45 -1.83
C GLY A 27 9.93 -9.64 -0.72
N ARG A 28 11.26 -9.52 -0.81
CA ARG A 28 12.08 -8.59 -0.01
C ARG A 28 12.86 -7.67 -0.96
N PRO A 29 12.65 -6.34 -0.95
CA PRO A 29 11.70 -5.57 -0.13
C PRO A 29 10.23 -5.87 -0.48
N ARG A 30 9.31 -5.62 0.46
CA ARG A 30 7.89 -5.96 0.28
C ARG A 30 7.25 -5.04 -0.74
N THR A 31 6.90 -5.63 -1.88
CA THR A 31 6.22 -4.95 -2.98
C THR A 31 4.82 -5.53 -3.16
N PHE A 32 3.85 -4.65 -3.33
CA PHE A 32 2.51 -4.98 -3.76
C PHE A 32 2.27 -4.32 -5.12
N GLN A 33 1.65 -5.04 -6.03
CA GLN A 33 1.35 -4.53 -7.37
C GLN A 33 -0.11 -4.78 -7.72
N THR A 34 -0.72 -3.84 -8.43
CA THR A 34 -2.08 -3.97 -8.95
C THR A 34 -2.26 -3.05 -10.14
N ASP A 35 -3.20 -3.41 -11.03
CA ASP A 35 -3.65 -2.55 -12.11
C ASP A 35 -5.01 -1.95 -11.76
N ALA A 36 -5.25 -0.70 -12.16
CA ALA A 36 -6.53 -0.03 -11.99
C ALA A 36 -6.76 1.04 -13.07
N VAL A 37 -8.03 1.28 -13.41
CA VAL A 37 -8.46 2.39 -14.25
C VAL A 37 -8.94 3.53 -13.34
N VAL A 38 -8.15 4.59 -13.26
CA VAL A 38 -8.34 5.73 -12.35
C VAL A 38 -8.57 7.04 -13.12
N GLY A 39 -8.52 7.03 -14.45
CA GLY A 39 -8.72 8.22 -15.28
C GLY A 39 -7.44 9.04 -15.48
N HIS A 40 -6.27 8.43 -15.31
CA HIS A 40 -4.97 9.05 -15.51
C HIS A 40 -4.36 8.60 -16.86
N ASN A 41 -4.97 9.04 -17.97
CA ASN A 41 -4.58 8.61 -19.32
C ASN A 41 -4.58 7.07 -19.49
N ASP A 42 -5.53 6.40 -18.83
CA ASP A 42 -5.68 4.95 -18.79
C ASP A 42 -7.04 4.51 -19.35
N SER A 43 -7.18 3.20 -19.56
CA SER A 43 -8.39 2.57 -20.09
C SER A 43 -8.47 1.11 -19.63
N ALA A 44 -9.57 0.43 -19.93
CA ALA A 44 -9.70 -1.00 -19.62
C ALA A 44 -8.67 -1.85 -20.40
N GLU A 45 -8.26 -1.39 -21.58
CA GLU A 45 -7.26 -2.03 -22.43
C GLU A 45 -5.82 -1.69 -21.99
N SER A 46 -5.63 -0.55 -21.34
CA SER A 46 -4.35 -0.05 -20.86
C SER A 46 -4.52 0.58 -19.47
N PRO A 47 -4.71 -0.22 -18.40
CA PRO A 47 -4.89 0.31 -17.05
C PRO A 47 -3.58 0.91 -16.53
N SER A 48 -3.68 1.82 -15.56
CA SER A 48 -2.51 2.28 -14.82
C SER A 48 -1.98 1.15 -13.94
N HIS A 49 -0.66 0.98 -13.94
CA HIS A 49 0.02 0.00 -13.10
C HIS A 49 0.54 0.66 -11.83
N PHE A 50 0.25 0.06 -10.67
CA PHE A 50 0.64 0.58 -9.37
C PHE A 50 1.58 -0.37 -8.65
N ILE A 51 2.64 0.19 -8.07
CA ILE A 51 3.60 -0.52 -7.23
C ILE A 51 3.65 0.19 -5.89
N ALA A 52 3.13 -0.43 -4.85
CA ALA A 52 3.32 0.01 -3.48
C ALA A 52 4.54 -0.71 -2.89
N ILE A 53 5.48 0.05 -2.35
CA ILE A 53 6.71 -0.48 -1.75
C ILE A 53 6.92 0.14 -0.37
N ASN A 54 7.37 -0.68 0.57
CA ASN A 54 8.02 -0.20 1.78
C ASN A 54 9.53 -0.28 1.58
N LEU A 55 10.16 0.87 1.31
CA LEU A 55 11.59 0.98 1.12
C LEU A 55 12.23 1.45 2.43
N ASN A 56 12.63 0.51 3.27
CA ASN A 56 13.27 0.80 4.57
C ASN A 56 12.45 1.81 5.41
N ARG A 57 11.20 1.45 5.70
CA ARG A 57 10.21 2.23 6.45
C ARG A 57 9.63 3.45 5.72
N HIS A 58 10.02 3.70 4.47
CA HIS A 58 9.42 4.76 3.65
C HIS A 58 8.43 4.11 2.68
N VAL A 59 7.15 4.36 2.91
CA VAL A 59 6.12 3.86 2.01
C VAL A 59 6.03 4.76 0.79
N GLU A 60 6.10 4.16 -0.39
CA GLU A 60 6.01 4.84 -1.67
C GLU A 60 5.04 4.08 -2.57
N VAL A 61 4.24 4.81 -3.35
CA VAL A 61 3.43 4.23 -4.41
C VAL A 61 3.88 4.83 -5.73
N ILE A 62 4.30 3.99 -6.66
CA ILE A 62 4.66 4.35 -8.02
C ILE A 62 3.47 4.01 -8.91
N GLU A 63 3.01 4.98 -9.67
CA GLU A 63 2.00 4.81 -10.71
C GLU A 63 2.68 4.90 -12.08
N CYS A 64 2.39 3.96 -12.98
CA CYS A 64 2.70 4.04 -14.40
C CYS A 64 1.39 4.27 -15.17
N PRO A 65 1.05 5.53 -15.50
CA PRO A 65 -0.21 5.89 -16.15
C PRO A 65 -0.42 5.14 -17.46
N GLY A 66 -1.57 4.49 -17.62
CA GLY A 66 -1.88 3.69 -18.82
C GLY A 66 -0.88 2.57 -19.12
N GLY A 67 -0.13 2.11 -18.12
CA GLY A 67 0.93 1.11 -18.26
C GLY A 67 2.26 1.66 -18.79
N ASP A 68 2.37 2.97 -19.00
CA ASP A 68 3.59 3.62 -19.49
C ASP A 68 4.40 4.23 -18.34
N CYS A 69 5.39 3.47 -17.87
CA CYS A 69 6.27 3.93 -16.79
C CYS A 69 7.23 5.07 -17.19
N SER A 70 7.28 5.50 -18.46
CA SER A 70 8.02 6.71 -18.83
C SER A 70 7.37 7.99 -18.27
N HIS A 71 6.09 7.90 -17.90
CA HIS A 71 5.31 8.97 -17.27
C HIS A 71 5.04 8.71 -15.77
N ALA A 72 5.93 7.95 -15.12
CA ALA A 72 5.68 7.50 -13.76
C ALA A 72 5.53 8.64 -12.74
N LEU A 73 4.57 8.49 -11.84
CA LEU A 73 4.32 9.39 -10.71
C LEU A 73 4.64 8.66 -9.41
N ILE A 74 5.21 9.37 -8.45
CA ILE A 74 5.54 8.81 -7.12
C ILE A 74 4.72 9.55 -6.06
N TYR A 75 3.96 8.79 -5.28
CA TYR A 75 3.20 9.26 -4.14
C TYR A 75 3.85 8.79 -2.85
N LEU A 76 4.22 9.74 -2.00
CA LEU A 76 4.88 9.45 -0.73
C LEU A 76 3.83 9.17 0.35
N GLY A 77 3.91 7.97 0.92
CA GLY A 77 3.17 7.57 2.11
C GLY A 77 3.88 8.00 3.40
N PRO A 78 3.49 7.40 4.54
CA PRO A 78 4.09 7.74 5.83
C PRO A 78 5.46 7.08 6.00
N ILE A 79 6.21 7.59 6.97
CA ILE A 79 7.39 6.91 7.51
C ILE A 79 6.91 6.04 8.67
N LEU A 80 7.27 4.76 8.65
CA LEU A 80 6.92 3.80 9.70
C LEU A 80 7.95 3.86 10.83
N PHE A 81 7.49 3.83 12.07
CA PHE A 81 8.34 3.90 13.26
C PHE A 81 8.21 2.62 14.07
N GLY A 82 9.35 2.03 14.43
CA GLY A 82 9.40 0.81 15.22
C GLY A 82 10.39 -0.22 14.66
N ASP A 83 10.67 -1.21 15.50
CA ASP A 83 11.47 -2.37 15.12
C ASP A 83 10.63 -3.29 14.23
N GLY A 84 11.22 -3.78 13.13
CA GLY A 84 10.55 -4.67 12.17
C GLY A 84 9.64 -3.96 11.16
N GLU A 85 9.46 -2.64 11.25
CA GLU A 85 8.63 -1.89 10.31
C GLU A 85 9.22 -1.80 8.89
N ASP A 86 10.48 -2.18 8.69
CA ASP A 86 11.13 -2.28 7.38
C ASP A 86 10.58 -3.41 6.51
N VAL A 87 9.85 -4.35 7.12
CA VAL A 87 9.15 -5.44 6.44
C VAL A 87 7.62 -5.32 6.56
N THR A 88 7.08 -4.17 6.94
CA THR A 88 5.61 -3.99 6.93
C THR A 88 5.11 -3.85 5.49
N PRO A 89 4.15 -4.66 5.01
CA PRO A 89 3.63 -4.52 3.67
C PRO A 89 2.73 -3.28 3.57
N ALA A 90 2.90 -2.52 2.47
CA ALA A 90 1.96 -1.50 2.07
C ALA A 90 1.16 -2.03 0.87
N THR A 91 -0.16 -1.87 0.88
CA THR A 91 -1.03 -2.25 -0.25
C THR A 91 -1.92 -1.08 -0.64
N VAL A 92 -2.50 -1.12 -1.84
CA VAL A 92 -3.41 -0.08 -2.31
C VAL A 92 -4.73 -0.64 -2.81
N THR A 93 -5.81 0.10 -2.61
CA THR A 93 -7.12 -0.14 -3.22
C THR A 93 -7.67 1.15 -3.81
N PHE A 94 -8.62 1.03 -4.74
CA PHE A 94 -9.23 2.18 -5.41
C PHE A 94 -10.73 2.20 -5.16
N GLN A 95 -11.23 3.34 -4.66
CA GLN A 95 -12.65 3.56 -4.34
C GLN A 95 -12.95 5.05 -4.34
N ASP A 96 -14.20 5.43 -4.62
CA ASP A 96 -14.64 6.82 -4.44
C ASP A 96 -14.75 7.13 -2.94
N ALA A 97 -13.81 7.90 -2.40
CA ALA A 97 -13.70 8.19 -0.97
C ALA A 97 -14.22 9.58 -0.61
N ASN A 98 -14.32 10.51 -1.56
CA ASN A 98 -14.87 11.86 -1.35
C ASN A 98 -16.27 12.06 -1.97
N GLY A 99 -16.80 11.07 -2.68
CA GLY A 99 -18.11 11.08 -3.34
C GLY A 99 -18.15 11.90 -4.63
N ASP A 100 -17.02 12.04 -5.34
CA ASP A 100 -16.94 12.78 -6.61
C ASP A 100 -17.08 11.90 -7.86
N GLY A 101 -17.25 10.59 -7.67
CA GLY A 101 -17.40 9.60 -8.73
C GLY A 101 -16.09 9.13 -9.35
N LYS A 102 -14.93 9.60 -8.88
CA LYS A 102 -13.62 9.13 -9.34
C LYS A 102 -13.03 8.12 -8.35
N PRO A 103 -12.24 7.15 -8.83
CA PRO A 103 -11.51 6.26 -7.94
C PRO A 103 -10.37 7.03 -7.24
N ASP A 104 -10.48 7.18 -5.92
CA ASP A 104 -9.41 7.64 -5.03
C ASP A 104 -8.51 6.46 -4.64
N MET A 105 -7.25 6.73 -4.35
CA MET A 105 -6.30 5.70 -3.90
C MET A 105 -6.28 5.63 -2.37
N VAL A 106 -6.43 4.43 -1.83
CA VAL A 106 -6.32 4.16 -0.39
C VAL A 106 -5.12 3.27 -0.14
N ILE A 107 -4.12 3.79 0.56
CA ILE A 107 -2.95 3.04 1.01
C ILE A 107 -3.30 2.37 2.34
N HIS A 108 -3.11 1.05 2.44
CA HIS A 108 -3.30 0.27 3.66
C HIS A 108 -1.95 -0.19 4.19
N ILE A 109 -1.70 0.10 5.47
CA ILE A 109 -0.48 -0.27 6.20
C ILE A 109 -0.91 -0.71 7.59
N GLN A 110 -0.74 -1.99 7.92
CA GLN A 110 -1.28 -2.57 9.15
C GLN A 110 -2.78 -2.23 9.29
N ASP A 111 -3.18 -1.60 10.39
CA ASP A 111 -4.55 -1.15 10.66
C ASP A 111 -4.80 0.31 10.20
N GLN A 112 -3.81 0.97 9.60
CA GLN A 112 -3.91 2.35 9.15
C GLN A 112 -4.28 2.44 7.67
N ARG A 113 -5.07 3.47 7.36
CA ARG A 113 -5.46 3.80 5.98
C ARG A 113 -5.16 5.27 5.69
N MET A 114 -4.58 5.52 4.52
CA MET A 114 -4.29 6.87 4.04
C MET A 114 -4.92 7.06 2.68
N VAL A 115 -5.79 8.06 2.59
CA VAL A 115 -6.52 8.37 1.36
C VAL A 115 -5.80 9.44 0.56
N PHE A 116 -5.66 9.18 -0.74
CA PHE A 116 -5.21 10.13 -1.72
C PHE A 116 -6.32 10.37 -2.72
N LEU A 117 -6.78 11.62 -2.80
CA LEU A 117 -7.86 12.03 -3.68
C LEU A 117 -7.38 12.19 -5.12
N ASN A 118 -8.22 11.75 -6.04
CA ASN A 118 -7.99 11.83 -7.48
C ASN A 118 -8.41 13.19 -8.03
N GLU A 119 -7.44 14.08 -8.24
CA GLU A 119 -7.70 15.42 -8.74
C GLU A 119 -6.70 15.83 -9.83
N ASN A 120 -7.25 16.34 -10.93
CA ASN A 120 -6.47 16.87 -12.05
C ASN A 120 -5.48 15.86 -12.65
N GLY A 121 -5.90 14.59 -12.77
CA GLY A 121 -5.11 13.54 -13.41
C GLY A 121 -3.94 13.03 -12.57
N LYS A 122 -4.01 13.21 -11.24
CA LYS A 122 -3.03 12.70 -10.28
C LYS A 122 -3.67 12.53 -8.90
N PHE A 123 -2.99 11.81 -8.03
CA PHE A 123 -3.38 11.69 -6.64
C PHE A 123 -2.75 12.78 -5.75
N ARG A 124 -3.47 13.20 -4.71
CA ARG A 124 -2.93 14.06 -3.63
C ARG A 124 -3.43 13.58 -2.26
N PRO A 125 -2.65 13.74 -1.18
CA PRO A 125 -3.13 13.41 0.16
C PRO A 125 -4.45 14.13 0.48
N ALA A 126 -5.41 13.40 1.04
CA ALA A 126 -6.66 13.96 1.52
C ALA A 126 -6.41 14.86 2.73
N LYS A 127 -7.10 16.00 2.79
CA LYS A 127 -7.11 16.88 3.97
C LYS A 127 -8.21 16.45 4.95
N PRO A 128 -8.09 16.82 6.24
CA PRO A 128 -9.15 16.57 7.21
C PRO A 128 -10.50 17.10 6.72
N GLY A 129 -11.52 16.23 6.70
CA GLY A 129 -12.89 16.55 6.29
C GLY A 129 -13.20 16.39 4.80
N GLU A 130 -12.23 16.06 3.95
CA GLU A 130 -12.51 15.80 2.52
C GLU A 130 -13.01 14.37 2.24
N VAL A 131 -12.63 13.41 3.08
CA VAL A 131 -13.08 12.01 2.95
C VAL A 131 -14.49 11.87 3.55
N LYS A 132 -15.41 11.30 2.78
CA LYS A 132 -16.80 11.05 3.18
C LYS A 132 -16.99 9.57 3.46
N GLY A 133 -17.12 9.22 4.74
CA GLY A 133 -17.41 7.85 5.18
C GLY A 133 -16.55 7.44 6.36
N THR A 134 -16.96 6.36 7.02
CA THR A 134 -16.10 5.66 7.98
C THR A 134 -15.18 4.76 7.15
N LEU A 135 -13.89 5.08 7.12
CA LEU A 135 -12.88 4.13 6.66
C LEU A 135 -12.76 3.02 7.70
#